data_AF-A0A0C3KNH5-F1
#
_entry.id   AF-A0A0C3KNH5-F1
#
_cell.length_a   1.000
_cell.length_b   1.000
_cell.length_c   1.000
_cell.angle_alpha   90.00
_cell.angle_beta   90.00
_cell.angle_gamma   90.00
#
_symmetry.space_group_name_H-M   'P 1'
#
loop_
_entity.id
_entity.type
_entity.pdbx_description
1 polymer ?
#
loop_
_entity_poly.entity_id
_entity_poly.type
_entity_poly.pdbx_seq_one_letter_code
_entity_poly.pdbx_strand_id
1 'polypeptide(L)' 'LGEYFREFQHIATFLGKRNCLSERERDTKFLQGFHMDFRNVLLQQLSLLHPQHYMDEPWASKEVYEEATFLL' A
#
# COMPACT_ATOMS: atom_id res chain seq x y z
N LEU A 1 -1.97 -12.52 1.59
CA LEU A 1 -2.39 -11.16 1.17
C LEU A 1 -3.80 -10.81 1.61
N GLY A 2 -4.81 -11.63 1.31
CA GLY A 2 -6.21 -11.33 1.66
C GLY A 2 -6.47 -11.09 3.16
N GLU A 3 -5.85 -11.87 4.05
CA GLU A 3 -5.94 -11.66 5.50
C GLU A 3 -5.30 -10.34 5.93
N TYR A 4 -4.05 -10.09 5.54
CA TYR A 4 -3.35 -8.82 5.79
C TYR A 4 -4.18 -7.60 5.33
N PHE A 5 -4.74 -7.65 4.12
CA PHE A 5 -5.56 -6.56 3.59
C PHE A 5 -6.80 -6.30 4.45
N ARG A 6 -7.53 -7.35 4.85
CA ARG A 6 -8.73 -7.21 5.67
C ARG A 6 -8.42 -6.64 7.06
N GLU A 7 -7.39 -7.16 7.72
CA GLU A 7 -6.98 -6.70 9.05
C GLU A 7 -6.46 -5.25 9.00
N PHE A 8 -5.64 -4.92 7.99
CA PHE A 8 -5.17 -3.56 7.78
C PHE A 8 -6.33 -2.60 7.52
N GLN A 9 -7.26 -2.96 6.63
CA GLN A 9 -8.42 -2.12 6.32
C GLN A 9 -9.31 -1.90 7.54
N HIS A 10 -9.51 -2.93 8.38
CA HIS A 10 -10.30 -2.81 9.59
C HIS A 10 -9.70 -1.75 10.54
N ILE A 11 -8.40 -1.82 10.81
CA ILE A 11 -7.68 -0.87 11.68
C ILE A 11 -7.62 0.53 11.04
N ALA A 12 -7.24 0.62 9.77
CA ALA A 12 -7.12 1.87 9.05
C ALA A 12 -8.46 2.63 8.98
N THR A 13 -9.56 1.90 8.75
CA THR A 13 -10.91 2.48 8.74
C THR A 13 -11.29 3.02 10.11
N PHE A 14 -10.99 2.28 11.18
CA PHE A 14 -11.25 2.71 12.55
C PHE A 14 -10.49 4.00 12.90
N LEU A 15 -9.21 4.09 12.52
CA LEU A 15 -8.38 5.27 12.76
C LEU A 15 -8.78 6.46 11.89
N GLY A 16 -9.12 6.22 10.62
CA GLY A 16 -9.57 7.26 9.68
C GLY A 16 -10.85 7.94 10.16
N LYS A 17 -11.82 7.17 10.68
CA LYS A 17 -13.07 7.73 11.26
C LYS A 17 -12.83 8.66 12.45
N ARG A 18 -11.68 8.57 13.10
CA ARG A 18 -11.29 9.42 14.25
C ARG A 18 -10.32 10.53 13.85
N ASN A 19 -10.07 10.73 12.56
CA ASN A 19 -9.04 11.64 12.04
C ASN A 19 -7.64 11.39 12.63
N CYS A 20 -7.36 10.14 13.06
CA CYS A 20 -6.04 9.75 13.59
C CYS A 20 -5.11 9.20 12.50
N LEU A 21 -5.62 9.01 11.28
CA LEU A 21 -4.87 8.49 10.15
C LEU A 21 -5.40 9.14 8.87
N SER A 22 -4.57 9.93 8.22
CA SER A 22 -4.87 10.49 6.90
C SER A 22 -4.79 9.42 5.81
N GLU A 23 -5.40 9.69 4.65
CA GLU A 23 -5.30 8.83 3.48
C GLU A 23 -3.85 8.60 3.04
N ARG A 24 -3.05 9.66 3.01
CA ARG A 24 -1.62 9.61 2.66
C ARG A 24 -0.83 8.71 3.61
N GLU A 25 -1.09 8.81 4.92
CA GLU A 25 -0.45 7.95 5.92
C GLU A 25 -0.93 6.51 5.83
N ARG A 26 -2.23 6.28 5.58
CA ARG A 26 -2.79 4.94 5.35
C ARG A 26 -2.06 4.25 4.20
N ASP A 27 -1.98 4.91 3.05
CA ASP A 27 -1.41 4.33 1.84
C ASP A 27 0.10 4.06 2.01
N THR A 28 0.83 4.99 2.63
CA THR A 28 2.23 4.79 3.01
C THR A 28 2.39 3.58 3.94
N LYS A 29 1.56 3.47 4.98
CA LYS A 29 1.62 2.36 5.95
C LYS A 29 1.25 1.02 5.34
N PHE A 30 0.32 0.99 4.39
CA PHE A 30 -0.08 -0.24 3.71
C PHE A 30 1.09 -0.88 2.97
N LEU A 31 1.84 -0.07 2.21
CA LEU A 31 3.05 -0.51 1.53
C LEU A 31 4.17 -0.89 2.52
N GLN A 32 4.29 -0.19 3.64
CA GLN A 32 5.30 -0.48 4.67
C GLN A 32 5.08 -1.81 5.39
N GLY A 33 3.85 -2.32 5.46
CA GLY A 33 3.56 -3.58 6.15
C GLY A 33 4.01 -4.84 5.42
N PHE A 34 4.46 -4.73 4.16
CA PHE A 34 5.07 -5.85 3.42
C PHE A 34 6.51 -6.11 3.87
N HIS A 35 6.93 -7.38 3.80
CA HIS A 35 8.34 -7.75 4.03
C HIS A 35 9.26 -7.00 3.06
N MET A 36 10.43 -6.58 3.53
CA MET A 36 11.33 -5.70 2.78
C MET A 36 11.68 -6.21 1.38
N ASP A 37 12.02 -7.50 1.26
CA ASP A 37 12.40 -8.09 -0.03
C ASP A 37 11.22 -8.09 -1.02
N PHE A 38 10.04 -8.49 -0.58
CA PHE A 38 8.83 -8.48 -1.40
C PHE A 38 8.42 -7.06 -1.77
N ARG A 39 8.51 -6.12 -0.83
CA ARG A 39 8.22 -4.70 -1.05
C ARG A 39 9.14 -4.10 -2.11
N ASN A 40 10.42 -4.48 -2.16
CA ASN A 40 11.34 -3.99 -3.17
C ASN A 40 10.96 -4.46 -4.58
N VAL A 41 10.57 -5.74 -4.72
CA VAL A 41 10.08 -6.28 -6.00
C VAL A 41 8.78 -5.58 -6.44
N LEU A 42 7.85 -5.43 -5.50
CA LEU A 42 6.58 -4.72 -5.71
C LEU A 42 6.79 -3.27 -6.14
N LEU A 43 7.68 -2.54 -5.47
CA LEU A 43 8.04 -1.17 -5.84
C LEU A 43 8.64 -1.07 -7.23
N GLN A 44 9.52 -2.01 -7.60
CA GLN A 44 10.10 -2.05 -8.95
C GLN A 44 9.00 -2.22 -10.01
N GLN A 45 8.04 -3.13 -9.80
CA GLN A 45 6.93 -3.31 -10.72
C GLN A 45 6.02 -2.09 -10.82
N LEU A 46 5.64 -1.51 -9.68
CA LEU A 46 4.83 -0.30 -9.64
C LEU A 46 5.50 0.85 -10.40
N SER A 47 6.81 1.05 -10.22
CA SER A 47 7.58 2.06 -10.96
C SER A 47 7.65 1.79 -12.47
N LEU A 48 7.65 0.53 -12.90
CA LEU A 48 7.61 0.18 -14.32
C LEU A 48 6.25 0.46 -14.95
N LEU A 49 5.16 0.20 -14.22
CA LEU A 49 3.79 0.42 -14.68
C LEU A 49 3.41 1.91 -14.69
N HIS A 50 3.94 2.68 -13.73
CA HIS A 50 3.61 4.10 -13.55
C HIS A 50 4.87 4.97 -13.59
N PRO A 51 5.47 5.18 -14.77
CA PRO A 51 6.73 5.93 -14.91
C PRO A 51 6.61 7.42 -14.56
N GLN A 52 5.38 7.96 -14.46
CA GLN A 52 5.12 9.34 -14.09
C GLN A 52 4.79 9.52 -12.60
N HIS A 53 4.83 8.45 -11.81
CA HIS A 53 4.56 8.50 -10.38
C HIS A 53 5.58 9.39 -9.67
N TYR A 54 5.11 10.32 -8.83
CA TYR A 54 5.99 11.26 -8.15
C TYR A 54 6.68 10.59 -6.95
N MET A 55 7.97 10.86 -6.74
CA MET A 55 8.79 10.23 -5.70
C MET A 55 8.21 10.39 -4.29
N ASP A 56 7.59 11.55 -4.01
CA ASP A 56 6.97 11.82 -2.71
C ASP A 56 5.50 11.38 -2.65
N GLU A 57 4.88 10.91 -3.73
CA GLU A 57 3.48 10.50 -3.69
C GLU A 57 3.37 9.06 -3.14
N PRO A 58 2.52 8.78 -2.14
CA PRO A 58 2.30 7.40 -1.73
C PRO A 58 1.62 6.62 -2.85
N TRP A 59 1.96 5.34 -2.95
CA TRP A 59 1.23 4.41 -3.81
C TRP A 59 -0.15 4.14 -3.23
N ALA A 60 -1.20 4.28 -4.04
CA ALA A 60 -2.55 4.05 -3.56
C ALA A 60 -2.70 2.59 -3.09
N SER A 61 -3.33 2.37 -1.94
CA SER A 61 -3.48 1.01 -1.37
C SER A 61 -4.10 0.01 -2.35
N LYS A 62 -4.95 0.49 -3.28
CA LYS A 62 -5.56 -0.32 -4.34
C LYS A 62 -4.52 -0.83 -5.35
N GLU A 63 -3.68 0.05 -5.88
CA GLU A 63 -2.63 -0.30 -6.86
C GLU A 63 -1.62 -1.26 -6.23
N VAL A 64 -1.21 -0.98 -4.99
CA VAL A 64 -0.34 -1.84 -4.20
C VAL A 64 -0.97 -3.23 -4.01
N TYR A 65 -2.27 -3.30 -3.72
CA TYR A 65 -2.96 -4.58 -3.52
C TYR A 65 -3.08 -5.38 -4.83
N GLU A 66 -3.43 -4.73 -5.94
CA GLU A 66 -3.55 -5.37 -7.25
C GLU A 66 -2.21 -5.95 -7.70
N GLU A 67 -1.13 -5.16 -7.61
CA GLU A 67 0.21 -5.63 -8.01
C GLU A 67 0.76 -6.68 -7.04
N ALA A 68 0.55 -6.52 -5.73
CA ALA A 68 0.94 -7.55 -4.77
C ALA A 68 0.18 -8.86 -4.98
N THR A 69 -1.06 -8.82 -5.47
CA THR A 69 -1.84 -10.01 -5.82
C THR A 69 -1.31 -10.67 -7.08
N PHE A 70 -0.85 -9.89 -8.06
CA PHE A 70 -0.26 -10.42 -9.28
C PHE A 70 1.10 -11.12 -9.04
N LEU A 71 1.88 -10.63 -8.08
CA LEU A 71 3.22 -11.15 -7.77
C LEU A 71 3.26 -12.39 -6.85
N LEU A 72 2.12 -12.81 -6.28
CA LEU A 72 2.00 -13.95 -5.36
C LEU A 72 1.28 -15.13 -6.01
#